data_AF-A0A4S2M3C7-F1
#
_entry.id   AF-A0A4S2M3C7-F1
#
_cell.length_a   1.000
_cell.length_b   1.000
_cell.length_c   1.000
_cell.angle_alpha   90.00
_cell.angle_beta   90.00
_cell.angle_gamma   90.00
#
_symmetry.space_group_name_H-M   'P 1'
#
loop_
_entity.id
_entity.type
_entity.pdbx_description
1 polymer ?
#
loop_
_entity_poly.entity_id
_entity_poly.type
_entity_poly.pdbx_seq_one_letter_code
_entity_poly.pdbx_strand_id
1 'polypeptide(L)'
;MGVSKSEDEFDVFREVVDVLIEVFSNVRYMRFLSDSEKRLLLDGIDCAASPVFKREIRGYPQSPLVYHVASFLTMLMLTGHCPTEQTPRYEMFEEGSYHNQRITAIEFVRQELIGAAGLWKQWTVSQKAYKLNHILSRLRRRGFLDLLQLRNTTGSVDRVLVPRHRLIEACQELNNPPSKLTVCGRALDKHTIRDSSGWWGQVSGTEEKKNEDGLNKVNQILDDAMWINIHELPGSIPTLEVRTAQGHGVRFDYEPLRFRGFVEPHQTEGWLNRYRH
;
A
#
# COMPACT_ATOMS: atom_id res chain seq x y z
N MET A 1 30.19 -18.22 -17.41
CA MET A 1 29.88 -16.82 -17.03
C MET A 1 28.61 -16.88 -16.20
N GLY A 2 28.75 -16.82 -14.87
CA GLY A 2 27.61 -16.93 -13.97
C GLY A 2 26.87 -15.61 -13.90
N VAL A 3 25.65 -15.59 -14.43
CA VAL A 3 24.66 -14.54 -14.13
C VAL A 3 24.53 -14.47 -12.61
N SER A 4 24.61 -13.27 -12.03
CA SER A 4 24.53 -13.11 -10.58
C SER A 4 23.17 -13.61 -10.09
N LYS A 5 23.11 -14.25 -8.91
CA LYS A 5 21.85 -14.74 -8.33
C LYS A 5 20.76 -13.65 -8.29
N SER A 6 21.16 -12.39 -8.11
CA SER A 6 20.28 -11.21 -8.12
C SER A 6 19.65 -10.89 -9.50
N GLU A 7 20.33 -11.18 -10.60
CA GLU A 7 19.81 -10.93 -11.95
C GLU A 7 18.71 -11.94 -12.30
N ASP A 8 18.90 -13.22 -11.97
CA ASP A 8 17.91 -14.28 -12.23
C ASP A 8 16.61 -14.06 -11.40
N GLU A 9 16.73 -13.57 -10.16
CA GLU A 9 15.57 -13.19 -9.35
C GLU A 9 14.77 -12.04 -9.99
N PHE A 10 15.47 -11.04 -10.54
CA PHE A 10 14.83 -9.90 -11.17
C PHE A 10 14.19 -10.25 -12.52
N ASP A 11 14.76 -11.22 -13.25
CA ASP A 11 14.14 -11.80 -14.46
C ASP A 11 12.80 -12.46 -14.13
N VAL A 12 12.77 -13.34 -13.12
CA VAL A 12 11.52 -13.98 -12.67
C VAL A 12 10.51 -12.93 -12.23
N PHE A 13 10.94 -11.89 -11.50
CA PHE A 13 10.06 -10.79 -11.10
C PHE A 13 9.44 -10.06 -12.29
N ARG A 14 10.24 -9.69 -13.30
CA ARG A 14 9.73 -9.03 -14.51
C ARG A 14 8.72 -9.89 -15.25
N GLU A 15 9.01 -11.18 -15.43
CA GLU A 15 8.06 -12.08 -16.08
C GLU A 15 6.75 -12.23 -15.28
N VAL A 16 6.83 -12.29 -13.94
CA VAL A 16 5.63 -12.31 -13.08
C VAL A 16 4.82 -11.03 -13.23
N VAL A 17 5.47 -9.86 -13.33
CA VAL A 17 4.80 -8.59 -13.60
C VAL A 17 4.04 -8.65 -14.93
N ASP A 18 4.70 -9.05 -16.02
CA ASP A 18 4.10 -9.09 -17.36
C ASP A 18 2.87 -10.01 -17.39
N VAL A 19 2.99 -11.19 -16.79
CA VAL A 19 1.87 -12.14 -16.70
C VAL A 19 0.74 -11.61 -15.82
N LEU A 20 1.05 -10.91 -14.72
CA LEU A 20 0.00 -10.31 -13.87
C LEU A 20 -0.73 -9.17 -14.57
N ILE A 21 -0.06 -8.40 -15.43
CA ILE A 21 -0.71 -7.39 -16.27
C ILE A 21 -1.74 -8.05 -17.17
N GLU A 22 -1.41 -9.17 -17.81
CA GLU A 22 -2.38 -9.96 -18.59
C GLU A 22 -3.53 -10.49 -17.71
N VAL A 23 -3.21 -10.96 -16.50
CA VAL A 23 -4.21 -11.49 -15.57
C VAL A 23 -5.21 -10.41 -15.14
N PHE A 24 -4.73 -9.21 -14.80
CA PHE A 24 -5.59 -8.11 -14.38
C PHE A 24 -6.31 -7.43 -15.54
N SER A 25 -5.76 -7.50 -16.76
CA SER A 25 -6.44 -7.01 -17.97
C SER A 25 -7.54 -7.96 -18.45
N ASN A 26 -7.50 -9.23 -18.04
CA ASN A 26 -8.47 -10.23 -18.45
C ASN A 26 -9.74 -10.21 -17.57
N VAL A 27 -10.89 -9.93 -18.19
CA VAL A 27 -12.19 -9.90 -17.51
C VAL A 27 -12.62 -11.25 -16.92
N ARG A 28 -12.10 -12.37 -17.45
CA ARG A 28 -12.43 -13.73 -16.96
C ARG A 28 -11.67 -14.11 -15.70
N TYR A 29 -10.53 -13.46 -15.44
CA TYR A 29 -9.70 -13.71 -14.28
C TYR A 29 -10.04 -12.77 -13.13
N MET A 30 -9.64 -13.13 -11.91
CA MET A 30 -9.81 -12.29 -10.73
C MET A 30 -11.24 -11.79 -10.52
N ARG A 31 -12.24 -12.68 -10.64
CA ARG A 31 -13.69 -12.33 -10.60
C ARG A 31 -14.17 -11.73 -9.28
N PHE A 32 -13.35 -11.77 -8.22
CA PHE A 32 -13.65 -11.11 -6.94
C PHE A 32 -13.24 -9.63 -6.92
N LEU A 33 -12.59 -9.11 -7.96
CA LEU A 33 -12.28 -7.70 -8.17
C LEU A 33 -13.17 -7.13 -9.27
N SER A 34 -13.64 -5.89 -9.09
CA SER A 34 -14.31 -5.16 -10.16
C SER A 34 -13.33 -4.69 -11.24
N ASP A 35 -13.84 -4.27 -12.40
CA ASP A 35 -13.00 -3.68 -13.45
C ASP A 35 -12.41 -2.32 -13.05
N SER A 36 -13.07 -1.56 -12.16
CA SER A 36 -12.48 -0.34 -11.59
C SER A 36 -11.31 -0.66 -10.66
N GLU A 37 -11.42 -1.73 -9.87
CA GLU A 37 -10.36 -2.18 -8.96
C GLU A 37 -9.15 -2.74 -9.71
N LYS A 38 -9.38 -3.52 -10.77
CA LYS A 38 -8.30 -3.98 -11.65
C LYS A 38 -7.57 -2.81 -12.31
N ARG A 39 -8.30 -1.76 -12.71
CA ARG A 39 -7.67 -0.53 -13.24
C ARG A 39 -6.80 0.18 -12.21
N LEU A 40 -7.18 0.21 -10.93
CA LEU A 40 -6.30 0.75 -9.88
C LEU A 40 -4.99 -0.03 -9.76
N LEU A 41 -4.99 -1.35 -10.00
CA LEU A 41 -3.78 -2.16 -9.94
C LEU A 41 -2.78 -1.85 -11.05
N LEU A 42 -3.29 -1.49 -12.22
CA LEU A 42 -2.53 -1.20 -13.44
C LEU A 42 -2.25 0.30 -13.62
N ASP A 43 -2.76 1.14 -12.73
CA ASP A 43 -2.69 2.59 -12.86
C ASP A 43 -1.26 3.12 -12.76
N GLY A 44 -0.83 3.84 -13.79
CA GLY A 44 0.53 4.33 -13.96
C GLY A 44 1.47 3.37 -14.68
N ILE A 45 1.00 2.24 -15.23
CA ILE A 45 1.87 1.26 -15.90
C ILE A 45 2.63 1.84 -17.09
N ASP A 46 1.98 2.72 -17.85
CA ASP A 46 2.58 3.36 -19.03
C ASP A 46 3.62 4.44 -18.67
N CYS A 47 3.60 4.93 -17.43
CA CYS A 47 4.49 5.99 -16.94
C CYS A 47 5.64 5.45 -16.08
N ALA A 48 5.65 4.15 -15.77
CA ALA A 48 6.63 3.56 -14.88
C ALA A 48 7.99 3.42 -15.58
N ALA A 49 9.02 4.07 -15.02
CA ALA A 49 10.38 4.03 -15.58
C ALA A 49 11.00 2.62 -15.54
N SER A 50 10.73 1.84 -14.49
CA SER A 50 11.12 0.43 -14.36
C SER A 50 10.34 -0.25 -13.22
N PRO A 51 10.06 -1.57 -13.31
CA PRO A 51 9.46 -2.33 -12.22
C PRO A 51 10.30 -2.30 -10.94
N VAL A 52 9.65 -2.00 -9.80
CA VAL A 52 10.29 -1.96 -8.48
C VAL A 52 10.07 -3.28 -7.75
N PHE A 53 11.14 -4.07 -7.57
CA PHE A 53 11.08 -5.35 -6.86
C PHE A 53 11.23 -5.15 -5.34
N LYS A 54 10.11 -5.20 -4.62
CA LYS A 54 10.05 -4.96 -3.18
C LYS A 54 10.20 -6.24 -2.35
N ARG A 55 11.20 -6.27 -1.46
CA ARG A 55 11.53 -7.45 -0.64
C ARG A 55 11.07 -7.37 0.81
N GLU A 56 10.61 -6.20 1.26
CA GLU A 56 10.21 -5.95 2.65
C GLU A 56 8.83 -5.27 2.73
N ILE A 57 8.21 -5.29 3.92
CA ILE A 57 6.89 -4.69 4.17
C ILE A 57 6.95 -3.16 4.41
N ARG A 58 8.15 -2.57 4.56
CA ARG A 58 8.28 -1.15 4.87
C ARG A 58 7.90 -0.28 3.68
N GLY A 59 7.07 0.73 3.91
CA GLY A 59 6.68 1.76 2.96
C GLY A 59 5.43 1.40 2.14
N TYR A 60 4.70 2.43 1.74
CA TYR A 60 3.50 2.34 0.93
C TYR A 60 3.83 1.71 -0.43
N PRO A 61 2.98 0.81 -0.96
CA PRO A 61 3.13 0.24 -2.29
C PRO A 61 3.33 1.32 -3.38
N GLN A 62 4.41 1.19 -4.15
CA GLN A 62 4.68 2.09 -5.27
C GLN A 62 3.69 1.83 -6.41
N SER A 63 3.42 2.86 -7.21
CA SER A 63 2.63 2.72 -8.44
C SER A 63 3.49 2.11 -9.56
N PRO A 64 2.91 1.24 -10.40
CA PRO A 64 1.58 0.63 -10.28
C PRO A 64 1.56 -0.50 -9.25
N LEU A 65 0.39 -0.73 -8.63
CA LEU A 65 0.28 -1.67 -7.51
C LEU A 65 0.54 -3.13 -7.92
N VAL A 66 0.42 -3.47 -9.21
CA VAL A 66 0.80 -4.80 -9.74
C VAL A 66 2.25 -5.17 -9.40
N TYR A 67 3.17 -4.21 -9.38
CA TYR A 67 4.57 -4.48 -9.01
C TYR A 67 4.70 -5.00 -7.59
N HIS A 68 3.84 -4.50 -6.70
CA HIS A 68 3.85 -4.93 -5.31
C HIS A 68 3.33 -6.36 -5.16
N VAL A 69 2.21 -6.69 -5.81
CA VAL A 69 1.66 -8.05 -5.85
C VAL A 69 2.67 -9.02 -6.48
N ALA A 70 3.27 -8.63 -7.60
CA ALA A 70 4.31 -9.40 -8.29
C ALA A 70 5.49 -9.67 -7.35
N SER A 71 5.97 -8.65 -6.65
CA SER A 71 7.12 -8.78 -5.75
C SER A 71 6.91 -9.86 -4.71
N PHE A 72 5.74 -9.87 -4.06
CA PHE A 72 5.46 -10.81 -2.99
C PHE A 72 5.17 -12.24 -3.48
N LEU A 73 4.57 -12.38 -4.68
CA LEU A 73 4.45 -13.70 -5.32
C LEU A 73 5.81 -14.23 -5.77
N THR A 74 6.67 -13.38 -6.33
CA THR A 74 8.03 -13.75 -6.72
C THR A 74 8.86 -14.16 -5.49
N MET A 75 8.75 -13.45 -4.38
CA MET A 75 9.40 -13.84 -3.11
C MET A 75 8.92 -15.22 -2.64
N LEU A 76 7.61 -15.51 -2.72
CA LEU A 76 7.06 -16.83 -2.41
C LEU A 76 7.62 -17.92 -3.33
N MET A 77 7.73 -17.65 -4.64
CA MET A 77 8.25 -18.61 -5.61
C MET A 77 9.74 -18.90 -5.43
N LEU A 78 10.54 -17.89 -5.09
CA LEU A 78 11.99 -17.99 -5.00
C LEU A 78 12.47 -18.49 -3.63
N THR A 79 11.84 -18.01 -2.56
CA THR A 79 12.31 -18.22 -1.19
C THR A 79 11.35 -19.05 -0.35
N GLY A 80 10.12 -19.26 -0.84
CA GLY A 80 9.08 -19.86 -0.03
C GLY A 80 8.62 -18.96 1.11
N HIS A 81 8.95 -17.66 1.14
CA HIS A 81 8.53 -16.71 2.19
C HIS A 81 7.83 -15.48 1.59
N CYS A 82 6.80 -14.97 2.28
CA CYS A 82 6.14 -13.72 1.94
C CYS A 82 6.39 -12.67 3.05
N PRO A 83 6.82 -11.44 2.70
CA PRO A 83 7.05 -10.40 3.71
C PRO A 83 5.81 -10.03 4.54
N THR A 84 4.59 -10.28 4.03
CA THR A 84 3.34 -9.99 4.76
C THR A 84 3.20 -10.82 6.05
N GLU A 85 3.85 -11.97 6.13
CA GLU A 85 3.87 -12.83 7.31
C GLU A 85 4.64 -12.19 8.48
N GLN A 86 5.59 -11.30 8.16
CA GLN A 86 6.44 -10.60 9.12
C GLN A 86 5.86 -9.25 9.54
N THR A 87 4.60 -8.95 9.18
CA THR A 87 4.00 -7.66 9.52
C THR A 87 3.88 -7.54 11.05
N PRO A 88 4.49 -6.52 11.68
CA PRO A 88 4.51 -6.41 13.14
C PRO A 88 3.11 -6.24 13.73
N ARG A 89 2.94 -6.70 14.98
CA ARG A 89 1.72 -6.45 15.74
C ARG A 89 1.75 -5.01 16.25
N TYR A 90 0.63 -4.32 16.13
CA TYR A 90 0.43 -3.00 16.72
C TYR A 90 -0.61 -3.15 17.82
N GLU A 91 -0.18 -3.08 19.08
CA GLU A 91 -1.06 -3.29 20.24
C GLU A 91 -2.26 -2.33 20.24
N MET A 92 -2.03 -1.08 19.82
CA MET A 92 -3.07 -0.05 19.73
C MET A 92 -4.06 -0.25 18.56
N PHE A 93 -3.74 -1.13 17.61
CA PHE A 93 -4.56 -1.42 16.42
C PHE A 93 -4.75 -2.93 16.31
N GLU A 94 -5.39 -3.50 17.34
CA GLU A 94 -5.53 -4.94 17.50
C GLU A 94 -6.21 -5.58 16.27
N GLU A 95 -5.48 -6.44 15.58
CA GLU A 95 -5.98 -7.22 14.44
C GLU A 95 -6.71 -8.49 14.88
N GLY A 96 -6.76 -8.79 16.19
CA GLY A 96 -7.30 -10.03 16.73
C GLY A 96 -6.76 -11.26 15.97
N SER A 97 -7.68 -12.09 15.46
CA SER A 97 -7.31 -13.28 14.67
C SER A 97 -6.84 -12.99 13.25
N TYR A 98 -6.99 -11.77 12.72
CA TYR A 98 -6.69 -11.47 11.30
C TYR A 98 -5.20 -11.66 10.96
N HIS A 99 -4.31 -11.39 11.91
CA HIS A 99 -2.88 -11.70 11.75
C HIS A 99 -2.64 -13.20 11.47
N ASN A 100 -3.28 -14.09 12.23
CA ASN A 100 -3.15 -15.53 12.02
C ASN A 100 -3.84 -15.99 10.73
N GLN A 101 -4.99 -15.39 10.38
CA GLN A 101 -5.70 -15.69 9.13
C GLN A 101 -4.86 -15.36 7.89
N ARG A 102 -4.13 -14.24 7.92
CA ARG A 102 -3.17 -13.85 6.88
C ARG A 102 -2.08 -14.92 6.69
N ILE A 103 -1.45 -15.33 7.79
CA ILE A 103 -0.40 -16.37 7.76
C ILE A 103 -0.96 -17.67 7.16
N THR A 104 -2.14 -18.11 7.61
CA THR A 104 -2.79 -19.31 7.07
C THR A 104 -3.11 -19.19 5.57
N ALA A 105 -3.57 -18.02 5.12
CA ALA A 105 -3.87 -17.78 3.70
C ALA A 105 -2.61 -17.84 2.83
N ILE A 106 -1.49 -17.27 3.30
CA ILE A 106 -0.20 -17.34 2.62
C ILE A 106 0.32 -18.78 2.60
N GLU A 107 0.26 -19.49 3.74
CA GLU A 107 0.72 -20.88 3.82
C GLU A 107 0.00 -21.78 2.83
N PHE A 108 -1.30 -21.57 2.67
CA PHE A 108 -2.13 -22.34 1.75
C PHE A 108 -1.70 -22.23 0.29
N VAL A 109 -1.24 -21.06 -0.15
CA VAL A 109 -0.74 -20.87 -1.51
C VAL A 109 0.76 -21.12 -1.64
N ARG A 110 1.51 -21.08 -0.54
CA ARG A 110 2.95 -21.35 -0.53
C ARG A 110 3.26 -22.75 -1.04
N GLN A 111 2.50 -23.75 -0.58
CA GLN A 111 2.67 -25.15 -1.00
C GLN A 111 2.51 -25.35 -2.52
N GLU A 112 1.76 -24.45 -3.16
CA GLU A 112 1.53 -24.46 -4.60
C GLU A 112 2.56 -23.68 -5.43
N LEU A 113 3.37 -22.85 -4.77
CA LEU A 113 4.37 -21.96 -5.39
C LEU A 113 5.82 -22.34 -5.07
N ILE A 114 6.07 -23.10 -4.00
CA ILE A 114 7.40 -23.59 -3.67
C ILE A 114 7.98 -24.35 -4.87
N GLY A 115 9.19 -23.95 -5.28
CA GLY A 115 9.89 -24.55 -6.42
C GLY A 115 9.32 -24.17 -7.80
N ALA A 116 8.23 -23.40 -7.87
CA ALA A 116 7.64 -22.96 -9.14
C ALA A 116 8.62 -22.11 -9.97
N ALA A 117 9.54 -21.39 -9.33
CA ALA A 117 10.57 -20.61 -10.02
C ALA A 117 11.43 -21.47 -10.99
N GLY A 118 11.75 -22.71 -10.61
CA GLY A 118 12.55 -23.62 -11.45
C GLY A 118 11.80 -24.11 -12.70
N LEU A 119 10.47 -24.25 -12.60
CA LEU A 119 9.61 -24.64 -13.71
C LEU A 119 9.10 -23.44 -14.53
N TRP A 120 9.20 -22.23 -13.97
CA TRP A 120 8.64 -21.01 -14.54
C TRP A 120 9.10 -20.78 -15.99
N LYS A 121 10.39 -20.95 -16.27
CA LYS A 121 10.96 -20.76 -17.62
C LYS A 121 10.43 -21.76 -18.65
N GLN A 122 9.90 -22.91 -18.21
CA GLN A 122 9.36 -23.95 -19.10
C GLN A 122 7.87 -23.75 -19.40
N TRP A 123 7.18 -22.94 -18.60
CA TRP A 123 5.76 -22.70 -18.78
C TRP A 123 5.48 -21.69 -19.89
N THR A 124 4.42 -21.95 -20.66
CA THR A 124 3.87 -20.97 -21.60
C THR A 124 3.26 -19.80 -20.83
N VAL A 125 3.10 -18.67 -21.49
CA VAL A 125 2.44 -17.47 -20.91
C VAL A 125 1.04 -17.83 -20.37
N SER A 126 0.26 -18.61 -21.12
CA SER A 126 -1.08 -19.04 -20.67
C SER A 126 -1.05 -19.95 -19.43
N GLN A 127 -0.05 -20.82 -19.30
CA GLN A 127 0.12 -21.65 -18.10
C GLN A 127 0.51 -20.79 -16.89
N LYS A 128 1.41 -19.82 -17.07
CA LYS A 128 1.77 -18.84 -16.03
C LYS A 128 0.55 -18.04 -15.60
N ALA A 129 -0.20 -17.48 -16.54
CA ALA A 129 -1.41 -16.70 -16.26
C ALA A 129 -2.48 -17.51 -15.54
N TYR A 130 -2.73 -18.75 -15.97
CA TYR A 130 -3.64 -19.66 -15.29
C TYR A 130 -3.19 -19.93 -13.85
N LYS A 131 -1.90 -20.23 -13.63
CA LYS A 131 -1.37 -20.50 -12.29
C LYS A 131 -1.49 -19.27 -11.39
N LEU A 132 -1.08 -18.08 -11.84
CA LEU A 132 -1.19 -16.86 -11.05
C LEU A 132 -2.64 -16.50 -10.73
N ASN A 133 -3.55 -16.59 -11.71
CA ASN A 133 -4.98 -16.41 -11.45
C ASN A 133 -5.52 -17.44 -10.45
N HIS A 134 -5.10 -18.70 -10.54
CA HIS A 134 -5.47 -19.75 -9.60
C HIS A 134 -5.04 -19.38 -8.18
N ILE A 135 -3.76 -19.06 -7.98
CA ILE A 135 -3.20 -18.66 -6.69
C ILE A 135 -3.95 -17.46 -6.09
N LEU A 136 -4.14 -16.40 -6.88
CA LEU A 136 -4.84 -15.21 -6.41
C LEU A 136 -6.32 -15.49 -6.10
N SER A 137 -6.97 -16.38 -6.84
CA SER A 137 -8.34 -16.84 -6.55
C SER A 137 -8.42 -17.64 -5.25
N ARG A 138 -7.36 -18.38 -4.91
CA ARG A 138 -7.26 -19.15 -3.65
C ARG A 138 -7.04 -18.25 -2.44
N LEU A 139 -6.25 -17.18 -2.58
CA LEU A 139 -6.12 -16.12 -1.57
C LEU A 139 -7.45 -15.39 -1.32
N ARG A 140 -8.32 -15.36 -2.34
CA ARG A 140 -9.56 -14.57 -2.36
C ARG A 140 -9.26 -13.09 -2.12
N ARG A 141 -10.32 -12.30 -1.92
CA ARG A 141 -10.22 -10.86 -1.71
C ARG A 141 -9.30 -10.50 -0.53
N ARG A 142 -9.51 -11.10 0.63
CA ARG A 142 -8.76 -10.71 1.85
C ARG A 142 -7.27 -11.03 1.75
N GLY A 143 -6.90 -12.25 1.34
CA GLY A 143 -5.49 -12.60 1.15
C GLY A 143 -4.82 -11.79 0.04
N PHE A 144 -5.56 -11.41 -1.01
CA PHE A 144 -5.07 -10.48 -2.02
C PHE A 144 -4.79 -9.07 -1.46
N LEU A 145 -5.68 -8.53 -0.62
CA LEU A 145 -5.46 -7.23 0.04
C LEU A 145 -4.30 -7.29 1.04
N ASP A 146 -4.05 -8.44 1.66
CA ASP A 146 -2.88 -8.64 2.51
C ASP A 146 -1.57 -8.56 1.69
N LEU A 147 -1.56 -9.04 0.43
CA LEU A 147 -0.44 -8.82 -0.50
C LEU A 147 -0.25 -7.34 -0.85
N LEU A 148 -1.27 -6.51 -0.70
CA LEU A 148 -1.20 -5.04 -0.80
C LEU A 148 -0.87 -4.36 0.54
N GLN A 149 -0.46 -5.14 1.54
CA GLN A 149 -0.13 -4.70 2.90
C GLN A 149 -1.29 -4.09 3.69
N LEU A 150 -2.52 -4.22 3.21
CA LEU A 150 -3.68 -3.73 3.94
C LEU A 150 -3.81 -4.52 5.25
N ARG A 151 -3.91 -3.79 6.35
CA ARG A 151 -4.21 -4.30 7.68
C ARG A 151 -5.70 -4.61 7.76
N ASN A 152 -6.08 -5.37 8.77
CA ASN A 152 -7.48 -5.67 9.03
C ASN A 152 -7.75 -5.54 10.52
N THR A 153 -8.62 -4.61 10.86
CA THR A 153 -9.05 -4.30 12.22
C THR A 153 -10.56 -4.13 12.25
N THR A 154 -11.16 -3.99 13.42
CA THR A 154 -12.58 -3.62 13.52
C THR A 154 -12.86 -2.35 12.72
N GLY A 155 -13.88 -2.38 11.86
CA GLY A 155 -14.26 -1.27 10.97
C GLY A 155 -13.51 -1.22 9.63
N SER A 156 -12.55 -2.12 9.38
CA SER A 156 -11.92 -2.24 8.06
C SER A 156 -12.92 -2.61 6.97
N VAL A 157 -12.71 -2.08 5.78
CA VAL A 157 -13.47 -2.43 4.57
C VAL A 157 -12.54 -2.95 3.48
N ASP A 158 -12.97 -4.00 2.78
CA ASP A 158 -12.16 -4.66 1.76
C ASP A 158 -12.21 -3.89 0.43
N ARG A 159 -11.44 -2.80 0.32
CA ARG A 159 -11.21 -2.01 -0.90
C ARG A 159 -9.77 -2.17 -1.38
N VAL A 160 -9.56 -2.09 -2.70
CA VAL A 160 -8.20 -2.11 -3.27
C VAL A 160 -7.47 -0.82 -2.89
N LEU A 161 -6.15 -0.90 -2.70
CA LEU A 161 -5.36 0.25 -2.32
C LEU A 161 -5.37 1.33 -3.42
N VAL A 162 -5.26 2.61 -3.04
CA VAL A 162 -5.14 3.72 -4.00
C VAL A 162 -3.68 3.85 -4.46
N PRO A 163 -3.39 3.97 -5.76
CA PRO A 163 -2.03 4.19 -6.27
C PRO A 163 -1.36 5.41 -5.63
N ARG A 164 -0.07 5.28 -5.26
CA ARG A 164 0.69 6.33 -4.55
C ARG A 164 0.62 7.69 -5.27
N HIS A 165 0.78 7.72 -6.59
CA HIS A 165 0.78 8.99 -7.34
C HIS A 165 -0.53 9.77 -7.16
N ARG A 166 -1.69 9.10 -7.13
CA ARG A 166 -2.98 9.74 -6.85
C ARG A 166 -3.08 10.32 -5.44
N LEU A 167 -2.46 9.68 -4.45
CA LEU A 167 -2.38 10.23 -3.09
C LEU A 167 -1.57 11.53 -3.08
N ILE A 168 -0.47 11.56 -3.83
CA ILE A 168 0.38 12.75 -3.97
C ILE A 168 -0.40 13.88 -4.65
N GLU A 169 -1.10 13.59 -5.74
CA GLU A 169 -1.97 14.55 -6.43
C GLU A 169 -3.03 15.13 -5.48
N ALA A 170 -3.73 14.27 -4.73
CA ALA A 170 -4.75 14.70 -3.75
C ALA A 170 -4.17 15.59 -2.63
N CYS A 171 -2.89 15.40 -2.26
CA CYS A 171 -2.21 16.27 -1.29
C CYS A 171 -1.89 17.65 -1.86
N GLN A 172 -1.67 17.74 -3.18
CA GLN A 172 -1.28 18.95 -3.88
C GLN A 172 -2.47 19.80 -4.37
N GLU A 173 -3.70 19.37 -4.12
CA GLU A 173 -4.89 20.20 -4.36
C GLU A 173 -4.80 21.54 -3.62
N LEU A 174 -5.28 22.62 -4.24
CA LEU A 174 -5.30 23.94 -3.62
C LEU A 174 -6.29 23.98 -2.47
N ASN A 175 -5.87 24.49 -1.32
CA ASN A 175 -6.73 24.61 -0.14
C ASN A 175 -7.86 25.64 -0.34
N ASN A 176 -7.60 26.71 -1.10
CA ASN A 176 -8.64 27.63 -1.57
C ASN A 176 -8.21 28.25 -2.91
N PRO A 177 -9.15 28.58 -3.83
CA PRO A 177 -8.79 29.07 -5.16
C PRO A 177 -7.93 30.34 -5.22
N PRO A 178 -8.06 31.33 -4.30
CA PRO A 178 -7.22 32.53 -4.32
C PRO A 178 -5.77 32.34 -3.85
N SER A 179 -5.48 31.28 -3.10
CA SER A 179 -4.16 30.98 -2.53
C SER A 179 -3.46 29.90 -3.35
N LYS A 180 -2.12 29.94 -3.40
CA LYS A 180 -1.32 28.84 -3.95
C LYS A 180 -1.03 27.76 -2.92
N LEU A 181 -1.48 27.92 -1.68
CA LEU A 181 -1.28 26.97 -0.60
C LEU A 181 -2.08 25.69 -0.85
N THR A 182 -1.39 24.55 -0.84
CA THR A 182 -2.01 23.23 -0.99
C THR A 182 -2.66 22.76 0.32
N VAL A 183 -3.54 21.78 0.22
CA VAL A 183 -4.17 21.15 1.39
C VAL A 183 -3.13 20.49 2.32
N CYS A 184 -2.07 19.87 1.78
CA CYS A 184 -1.01 19.30 2.60
C CYS A 184 -0.11 20.36 3.24
N GLY A 185 0.25 21.43 2.51
CA GLY A 185 1.07 22.52 3.05
C GLY A 185 0.37 23.21 4.21
N ARG A 186 -0.93 23.50 4.06
CA ARG A 186 -1.73 24.06 5.15
C ARG A 186 -1.89 23.09 6.33
N ALA A 187 -2.09 21.80 6.06
CA ALA A 187 -2.23 20.82 7.12
C ALA A 187 -0.95 20.75 7.96
N LEU A 188 0.23 20.75 7.33
CA LEU A 188 1.49 20.67 8.06
C LEU A 188 1.72 21.90 8.94
N ASP A 189 1.47 23.10 8.38
CA ASP A 189 1.58 24.39 9.09
C ASP A 189 0.71 24.42 10.36
N LYS A 190 -0.44 23.72 10.37
CA LYS A 190 -1.27 23.60 11.58
C LYS A 190 -0.70 22.64 12.62
N HIS A 191 -0.07 21.55 12.19
CA HIS A 191 0.49 20.55 13.09
C HIS A 191 1.78 21.06 13.76
N THR A 192 2.64 21.77 13.03
CA THR A 192 3.88 22.35 13.59
C THR A 192 3.65 23.35 14.71
N ILE A 193 2.51 24.06 14.71
CA ILE A 193 2.13 24.98 15.78
C ILE A 193 1.66 24.24 17.05
N ARG A 194 1.13 23.02 16.89
CA ARG A 194 0.47 22.25 17.96
C ARG A 194 1.35 21.18 18.58
N ASP A 195 2.43 20.81 17.90
CA ASP A 195 3.33 19.76 18.32
C ASP A 195 4.52 20.30 19.10
N SER A 196 4.70 19.76 20.31
CA SER A 196 5.86 20.05 21.16
C SER A 196 7.03 19.10 20.93
N SER A 197 6.83 17.99 20.21
CA SER A 197 7.88 17.01 19.93
C SER A 197 8.82 17.42 18.80
N GLY A 198 8.37 18.34 17.93
CA GLY A 198 9.12 18.80 16.75
C GLY A 198 9.14 17.79 15.60
N TRP A 199 8.39 16.69 15.68
CA TRP A 199 8.38 15.64 14.66
C TRP A 199 7.83 16.13 13.31
N TRP A 200 6.84 17.02 13.36
CA TRP A 200 6.28 17.68 12.17
C TRP A 200 7.23 18.72 11.56
N GLY A 201 8.31 19.07 12.25
CA GLY A 201 9.31 20.03 11.81
C GLY A 201 8.90 21.47 12.13
N GLN A 202 9.46 22.41 11.37
CA GLN A 202 9.14 23.83 11.43
C GLN A 202 8.74 24.28 10.03
N VAL A 203 7.53 24.85 9.91
CA VAL A 203 7.04 25.39 8.63
C VAL A 203 7.05 26.91 8.72
N SER A 204 7.78 27.55 7.83
CA SER A 204 7.88 29.01 7.73
C SER A 204 8.17 29.44 6.30
N GLY A 205 8.01 30.74 6.00
CA GLY A 205 8.28 31.28 4.66
C GLY A 205 7.06 31.29 3.74
N THR A 206 7.31 31.24 2.43
CA THR A 206 6.30 31.44 1.37
C THR A 206 5.35 30.25 1.23
N GLU A 207 4.21 30.45 0.57
CA GLU A 207 3.25 29.36 0.29
C GLU A 207 3.92 28.20 -0.47
N GLU A 208 4.83 28.50 -1.41
CA GLU A 208 5.59 27.50 -2.16
C GLU A 208 6.44 26.63 -1.21
N LYS A 209 7.10 27.25 -0.23
CA LYS A 209 7.91 26.50 0.73
C LYS A 209 7.05 25.63 1.64
N LYS A 210 5.91 26.15 2.10
CA LYS A 210 4.95 25.37 2.91
C LYS A 210 4.42 24.16 2.14
N ASN A 211 4.15 24.32 0.85
CA ASN A 211 3.69 23.23 -0.02
C ASN A 211 4.76 22.15 -0.19
N GLU A 212 6.00 22.56 -0.43
CA GLU A 212 7.15 21.66 -0.52
C GLU A 212 7.33 20.85 0.78
N ASP A 213 7.33 21.53 1.92
CA ASP A 213 7.50 20.89 3.23
C ASP A 213 6.35 19.93 3.54
N GLY A 214 5.10 20.34 3.23
CA GLY A 214 3.91 19.49 3.34
C GLY A 214 4.03 18.21 2.51
N LEU A 215 4.43 18.34 1.25
CA LEU A 215 4.63 17.20 0.36
C LEU A 215 5.79 16.30 0.80
N ASN A 216 6.91 16.88 1.23
CA ASN A 216 8.05 16.14 1.76
C ASN A 216 7.66 15.32 2.98
N LYS A 217 6.84 15.88 3.88
CA LYS A 217 6.34 15.16 5.05
C LYS A 217 5.40 14.01 4.68
N VAL A 218 4.50 14.23 3.70
CA VAL A 218 3.66 13.14 3.17
C VAL A 218 4.52 12.02 2.58
N ASN A 219 5.52 12.35 1.75
CA ASN A 219 6.41 11.36 1.17
C ASN A 219 7.19 10.59 2.24
N GLN A 220 7.72 11.28 3.25
CA GLN A 220 8.37 10.64 4.40
C GLN A 220 7.44 9.61 5.07
N ILE A 221 6.19 9.98 5.35
CA ILE A 221 5.20 9.08 5.97
C ILE A 221 4.89 7.88 5.08
N LEU A 222 4.75 8.10 3.77
CA LEU A 222 4.50 7.01 2.82
C LEU A 222 5.73 6.11 2.66
N ASP A 223 6.95 6.62 2.71
CA ASP A 223 8.18 5.81 2.63
C ASP A 223 8.41 4.99 3.91
N ASP A 224 8.02 5.54 5.06
CA ASP A 224 8.13 4.91 6.38
C ASP A 224 6.85 4.17 6.82
N ALA A 225 5.87 4.01 5.92
CA ALA A 225 4.60 3.37 6.24
C ALA A 225 4.80 1.94 6.73
N MET A 226 4.22 1.62 7.87
CA MET A 226 4.25 0.27 8.48
C MET A 226 2.86 -0.25 8.81
N TRP A 227 1.86 0.63 8.76
CA TRP A 227 0.46 0.28 8.94
C TRP A 227 -0.38 1.03 7.91
N ILE A 228 -1.14 0.30 7.11
CA ILE A 228 -2.01 0.82 6.06
C ILE A 228 -3.37 0.17 6.23
N ASN A 229 -4.44 0.94 6.32
CA ASN A 229 -5.78 0.38 6.43
C ASN A 229 -6.80 1.26 5.72
N ILE A 230 -7.88 0.65 5.27
CA ILE A 230 -9.07 1.36 4.80
C ILE A 230 -10.20 0.97 5.73
N HIS A 231 -10.76 1.93 6.45
CA HIS A 231 -11.79 1.69 7.45
C HIS A 231 -12.94 2.69 7.33
N GLU A 232 -14.11 2.29 7.81
CA GLU A 232 -15.32 3.08 7.72
C GLU A 232 -16.03 3.10 9.07
N LEU A 233 -16.35 4.30 9.56
CA LEU A 233 -17.25 4.47 10.69
C LEU A 233 -18.71 4.48 10.17
N PRO A 234 -19.69 4.00 10.95
CA PRO A 234 -21.09 4.01 10.52
C PRO A 234 -21.54 5.38 10.00
N GLY A 235 -22.03 5.43 8.77
CA GLY A 235 -22.50 6.65 8.12
C GLY A 235 -21.41 7.62 7.64
N SER A 236 -20.14 7.18 7.59
CA SER A 236 -19.01 7.98 7.14
C SER A 236 -18.45 7.48 5.80
N ILE A 237 -17.63 8.30 5.14
CA ILE A 237 -16.90 7.89 3.94
C ILE A 237 -15.74 6.96 4.37
N PRO A 238 -15.48 5.84 3.67
CA PRO A 238 -14.29 5.04 3.92
C PRO A 238 -13.03 5.90 3.90
N THR A 239 -12.17 5.71 4.89
CA THR A 239 -10.94 6.47 5.09
C THR A 239 -9.74 5.56 4.88
N LEU A 240 -8.87 5.91 3.94
CA LEU A 240 -7.53 5.35 3.84
C LEU A 240 -6.63 6.04 4.86
N GLU A 241 -5.99 5.26 5.71
CA GLU A 241 -5.08 5.74 6.74
C GLU A 241 -3.74 5.01 6.63
N VAL A 242 -2.68 5.80 6.62
CA VAL A 242 -1.30 5.32 6.52
C VAL A 242 -0.53 5.85 7.70
N ARG A 243 0.21 4.97 8.38
CA ARG A 243 1.01 5.32 9.56
C ARG A 243 2.41 4.74 9.52
N THR A 244 3.33 5.51 10.07
CA THR A 244 4.69 5.10 10.42
C THR A 244 4.69 4.18 11.64
N ALA A 245 5.83 3.57 11.96
CA ALA A 245 5.98 2.76 13.16
C ALA A 245 5.70 3.51 14.46
N GLN A 246 6.00 4.82 14.48
CA GLN A 246 5.78 5.69 15.63
C GLN A 246 4.33 6.20 15.72
N GLY A 247 3.47 5.81 14.77
CA GLY A 247 2.05 6.16 14.77
C GLY A 247 1.70 7.47 14.07
N HIS A 248 2.67 8.33 13.72
CA HIS A 248 2.38 9.49 12.87
C HIS A 248 1.90 9.03 11.49
N GLY A 249 0.97 9.77 10.89
CA GLY A 249 0.32 9.32 9.67
C GLY A 249 -0.37 10.38 8.84
N VAL A 250 -1.06 9.91 7.80
CA VAL A 250 -1.91 10.68 6.89
C VAL A 250 -3.24 9.96 6.67
N ARG A 251 -4.29 10.74 6.42
CA ARG A 251 -5.63 10.24 6.07
C ARG A 251 -6.11 10.80 4.75
N PHE A 252 -6.85 9.97 4.04
CA PHE A 252 -7.58 10.33 2.83
C PHE A 252 -9.01 9.80 2.92
N ASP A 253 -9.98 10.60 2.47
CA ASP A 253 -11.26 10.02 2.06
C ASP A 253 -10.98 9.13 0.85
N TYR A 254 -11.56 7.93 0.80
CA TYR A 254 -11.28 6.97 -0.26
C TYR A 254 -12.00 7.32 -1.56
N GLU A 255 -13.25 7.78 -1.49
CA GLU A 255 -14.07 8.16 -2.65
C GLU A 255 -15.09 9.26 -2.26
N PRO A 256 -15.06 10.46 -2.90
CA PRO A 256 -13.98 10.92 -3.77
C PRO A 256 -12.65 11.01 -3.02
N LEU A 257 -11.54 10.69 -3.70
CA LEU A 257 -10.22 10.74 -3.10
C LEU A 257 -9.89 12.18 -2.66
N ARG A 258 -9.68 12.39 -1.36
CA ARG A 258 -9.34 13.72 -0.81
C ARG A 258 -8.39 13.61 0.36
N PHE A 259 -7.32 14.40 0.36
CA PHE A 259 -6.46 14.50 1.53
C PHE A 259 -7.21 15.14 2.71
N ARG A 260 -7.27 14.42 3.83
CA ARG A 260 -7.96 14.87 5.04
C ARG A 260 -7.04 15.60 5.99
N GLY A 261 -5.79 15.16 6.08
CA GLY A 261 -4.82 15.74 6.99
C GLY A 261 -3.82 14.73 7.52
N PHE A 262 -2.92 15.26 8.34
CA PHE A 262 -1.99 14.49 9.12
C PHE A 262 -2.65 13.90 10.37
N VAL A 263 -2.02 12.87 10.93
CA VAL A 263 -2.52 12.15 12.10
C VAL A 263 -1.40 11.97 13.10
N GLU A 264 -1.69 12.29 14.36
CA GLU A 264 -0.78 12.09 15.47
C GLU A 264 -0.70 10.61 15.89
N PRO A 265 0.37 10.21 16.59
CA PRO A 265 0.45 8.92 17.26
C PRO A 265 -0.76 8.70 18.17
N HIS A 266 -1.18 7.45 18.29
CA HIS A 266 -2.19 7.10 19.27
C HIS A 266 -1.64 7.35 20.68
N GLN A 267 -2.42 8.06 21.48
CA GLN A 267 -2.19 8.19 22.91
C GLN A 267 -3.19 7.30 23.64
N THR A 268 -2.73 6.48 24.57
CA THR A 268 -3.54 5.53 25.36
C THR A 268 -4.72 6.21 26.04
N GLU A 269 -4.59 7.50 26.36
CA GLU A 269 -5.65 8.31 26.97
C GLU A 269 -6.11 9.48 26.09
N GLY A 270 -5.92 9.40 24.77
CA GLY A 270 -6.32 10.48 23.85
C GLY A 270 -7.80 10.86 23.97
N TRP A 271 -8.65 9.92 24.40
CA TRP A 271 -10.06 10.18 24.70
C TRP A 271 -10.29 11.22 25.82
N LEU A 272 -9.40 11.32 26.81
CA LEU A 272 -9.49 12.32 27.89
C LEU A 272 -9.47 13.75 27.35
N ASN A 273 -8.70 13.99 26.28
CA ASN A 273 -8.62 15.28 25.62
C ASN A 273 -9.45 15.34 24.32
N ARG A 274 -10.36 14.38 24.08
CA ARG A 274 -11.11 14.23 22.81
C ARG A 274 -10.22 14.15 21.57
N TYR A 275 -9.00 13.62 21.73
CA TYR A 275 -7.95 13.61 20.71
C TYR A 275 -7.62 15.01 20.19
N ARG A 276 -7.93 16.05 20.98
CA ARG A 276 -7.46 17.41 20.80
C ARG A 276 -6.18 17.56 21.59
N HIS A 277 -5.30 18.40 21.04
CA HIS A 277 -4.12 18.89 21.75
C HIS A 277 -4.54 19.82 22.88
#